data_AF-A0A840RZ12-F1
#
_entry.id   AF-A0A840RZ12-F1
#
_cell.length_a   1.000
_cell.length_b   1.000
_cell.length_c   1.000
_cell.angle_alpha   90.00
_cell.angle_beta   90.00
_cell.angle_gamma   90.00
#
_symmetry.space_group_name_H-M   'P 1'
#
loop_
_entity.id
_entity.type
_entity.pdbx_description
1 polymer ?
#
loop_
_entity_poly.entity_id
_entity_poly.type
_entity_poly.pdbx_seq_one_letter_code
_entity_poly.pdbx_strand_id
1 'polypeptide(L)'
;MFQEHELRGLADWQVLDGFSEASAGKAVGVFASAVESRGPFKADIRGNSYNSYEGVYVYRPELVVREAGVLDGRPYVRHRFPSLVFYFSLFAPVVAFGRTEWDKQIYDDGGPYGCWGFGGLDLPQCLKLEDLEPGPFRSAIEHAIGLSGYRCLTPQELHQPMPSWFEPLQRSEGLEPWDRLFHLLFQFND
;
A
#
# COMPACT_ATOMS: atom_id res chain seq x y z
N MET A 1 2.49 -9.75 18.85
CA MET A 1 1.05 -10.06 18.74
C MET A 1 0.32 -8.93 19.44
N PHE A 2 -0.65 -8.29 18.77
CA PHE A 2 -1.42 -7.18 19.35
C PHE A 2 -2.27 -7.68 20.53
N GLN A 3 -2.38 -6.87 21.57
CA GLN A 3 -3.27 -7.12 22.69
C GLN A 3 -4.71 -6.78 22.32
N GLU A 4 -5.68 -7.42 22.97
CA GLU A 4 -7.10 -7.18 22.65
C GLU A 4 -7.49 -5.70 22.79
N HIS A 5 -6.99 -4.99 23.80
CA HIS A 5 -7.30 -3.57 24.00
C HIS A 5 -6.78 -2.69 22.86
N GLU A 6 -5.63 -3.03 22.26
CA GLU A 6 -5.10 -2.34 21.09
C GLU A 6 -6.02 -2.56 19.90
N LEU A 7 -6.37 -3.83 19.62
CA LEU A 7 -7.28 -4.17 18.52
C LEU A 7 -8.65 -3.51 18.68
N ARG A 8 -9.17 -3.38 19.91
CA ARG A 8 -10.42 -2.67 20.19
C ARG A 8 -10.31 -1.18 19.90
N GLY A 9 -9.20 -0.56 20.33
CA GLY A 9 -8.90 0.83 19.97
C GLY A 9 -8.90 1.01 18.45
N LEU A 10 -8.20 0.14 17.71
CA LEU A 10 -8.16 0.17 16.24
C LEU A 10 -9.56 0.06 15.61
N ALA A 11 -10.40 -0.85 16.13
CA ALA A 11 -11.78 -1.03 15.67
C ALA A 11 -12.67 0.19 15.94
N ASP A 12 -12.40 0.91 17.04
CA ASP A 12 -13.08 2.14 17.43
C ASP A 12 -12.43 3.40 16.82
N TRP A 13 -11.57 3.25 15.80
CA TRP A 13 -10.83 4.34 15.14
C TRP A 13 -9.92 5.15 16.08
N GLN A 14 -9.53 4.55 17.19
CA GLN A 14 -8.59 5.14 18.14
C GLN A 14 -7.17 4.82 17.69
N VAL A 15 -6.40 5.88 17.52
CA VAL A 15 -4.96 5.76 17.34
C VAL A 15 -4.35 5.25 18.65
N LEU A 16 -3.45 4.27 18.56
CA LEU A 16 -2.76 3.77 19.75
C LEU A 16 -2.04 4.90 20.49
N ASP A 17 -2.03 4.83 21.83
CA ASP A 17 -1.40 5.86 22.66
C ASP A 17 0.04 6.17 22.22
N GLY A 18 0.32 7.46 21.96
CA GLY A 18 1.62 7.93 21.49
C GLY A 18 1.85 7.83 19.98
N PHE A 19 0.85 7.40 19.22
CA PHE A 19 0.84 7.39 17.76
C PHE A 19 -0.20 8.40 17.22
N SER A 20 0.02 8.93 16.01
CA SER A 20 -0.85 9.94 15.38
C SER A 20 -0.76 9.88 13.86
N GLU A 21 -1.78 10.38 13.16
CA GLU A 21 -1.74 10.55 11.70
C GLU A 21 -0.53 11.38 11.25
N ALA A 22 -0.19 12.46 11.97
CA ALA A 22 1.01 13.25 11.67
C ALA A 22 2.31 12.43 11.80
N SER A 23 2.38 11.51 12.77
CA SER A 23 3.52 10.60 12.89
C SER A 23 3.56 9.55 11.78
N ALA A 24 2.39 9.10 11.30
CA ALA A 24 2.26 8.20 10.16
C ALA A 24 2.76 8.87 8.88
N GLY A 25 2.26 10.06 8.55
CA GLY A 25 2.70 10.81 7.37
C GLY A 25 4.20 11.16 7.40
N LYS A 26 4.76 11.45 8.59
CA LYS A 26 6.21 11.61 8.75
C LYS A 26 6.97 10.31 8.43
N ALA A 27 6.50 9.17 8.94
CA ALA A 27 7.13 7.88 8.69
C ALA A 27 7.06 7.49 7.21
N VAL A 28 5.93 7.75 6.55
CA VAL A 28 5.74 7.57 5.10
C VAL A 28 6.71 8.44 4.31
N GLY A 29 6.85 9.72 4.67
CA GLY A 29 7.83 10.61 4.04
C GLY A 29 9.27 10.16 4.21
N VAL A 30 9.63 9.65 5.40
CA VAL A 30 10.95 9.06 5.68
C VAL A 30 11.17 7.81 4.82
N PHE A 31 10.19 6.92 4.76
CA PHE A 31 10.24 5.71 3.94
C PHE A 31 10.46 6.05 2.46
N ALA A 32 9.61 6.91 1.88
CA ALA A 32 9.71 7.30 0.48
C ALA A 32 11.08 7.92 0.15
N SER A 33 11.53 8.86 0.97
CA SER A 33 12.85 9.50 0.79
C SER A 33 14.00 8.50 0.88
N ALA A 34 13.94 7.55 1.81
CA ALA A 34 14.94 6.51 1.98
C ALA A 34 15.03 5.58 0.76
N VAL A 35 13.88 5.19 0.20
CA VAL A 35 13.81 4.37 -1.03
C VAL A 35 14.45 5.12 -2.20
N GLU A 36 14.03 6.37 -2.44
CA GLU A 36 14.52 7.16 -3.58
C GLU A 36 16.01 7.50 -3.47
N SER A 37 16.55 7.59 -2.25
CA SER A 37 17.99 7.84 -2.05
C SER A 37 18.90 6.67 -2.43
N ARG A 38 18.36 5.47 -2.70
CA ARG A 38 19.12 4.22 -2.81
C ARG A 38 19.14 3.55 -4.18
N GLY A 39 18.87 4.30 -5.25
CA GLY A 39 18.98 3.80 -6.62
C GLY A 39 18.04 4.51 -7.57
N PRO A 40 17.75 3.93 -8.75
CA PRO A 40 16.77 4.49 -9.68
C PRO A 40 15.32 4.21 -9.24
N PHE A 41 15.05 4.09 -7.95
CA PHE A 41 13.73 3.75 -7.42
C PHE A 41 12.90 5.01 -7.23
N LYS A 42 11.58 4.88 -7.38
CA LYS A 42 10.61 5.95 -7.13
C LYS A 42 9.57 5.51 -6.14
N ALA A 43 9.13 6.46 -5.31
CA ALA A 43 8.08 6.27 -4.33
C ALA A 43 6.98 7.31 -4.58
N ASP A 44 5.78 6.84 -4.87
CA ASP A 44 4.61 7.69 -5.09
C ASP A 44 3.63 7.50 -3.94
N ILE A 45 3.44 8.56 -3.16
CA ILE A 45 2.57 8.56 -1.98
C ILE A 45 1.15 8.87 -2.43
N ARG A 46 0.24 7.96 -2.16
CA ARG A 46 -1.19 8.10 -2.39
C ARG A 46 -1.92 7.99 -1.06
N GLY A 47 -2.49 9.10 -0.63
CA GLY A 47 -3.57 9.04 0.35
C GLY A 47 -4.73 8.30 -0.32
N ASN A 48 -5.04 7.10 0.14
CA ASN A 48 -6.19 6.37 -0.36
C ASN A 48 -7.46 6.91 0.28
N SER A 49 -8.60 6.69 -0.37
CA SER A 49 -9.93 7.10 0.10
C SER A 49 -10.37 6.42 1.40
N TYR A 50 -9.59 5.48 1.92
CA TYR A 50 -9.85 4.68 3.10
C TYR A 50 -9.15 5.33 4.29
N ASN A 51 -9.92 5.76 5.30
CA ASN A 51 -9.43 6.56 6.43
C ASN A 51 -8.46 5.80 7.37
N SER A 52 -7.93 4.65 6.95
CA SER A 52 -7.19 3.71 7.80
C SER A 52 -5.72 3.51 7.43
N TYR A 53 -5.28 3.98 6.25
CA TYR A 53 -3.88 3.84 5.83
C TYR A 53 -3.43 4.89 4.80
N GLU A 54 -2.12 5.09 4.72
CA GLU A 54 -1.45 5.76 3.60
C GLU A 54 -0.81 4.73 2.66
N GLY A 55 -1.08 4.86 1.36
CA GLY A 55 -0.53 3.99 0.32
C GLY A 55 0.77 4.56 -0.25
N VAL A 56 1.80 3.73 -0.40
CA VAL A 56 3.05 4.12 -1.10
C VAL A 56 3.35 3.12 -2.19
N TYR A 57 3.44 3.59 -3.43
CA TYR A 57 3.83 2.79 -4.58
C TYR A 57 5.33 2.93 -4.81
N VAL A 58 6.07 1.85 -4.65
CA VAL A 58 7.49 1.80 -4.94
C VAL A 58 7.74 1.05 -6.24
N TYR A 59 8.39 1.69 -7.20
CA TYR A 59 8.59 1.15 -8.53
C TYR A 59 9.93 1.56 -9.15
N ARG A 60 10.24 0.87 -10.25
CA ARG A 60 11.41 1.10 -11.10
C ARG A 60 10.95 1.73 -12.42
N PRO A 61 11.19 3.03 -12.67
CA PRO A 61 10.73 3.70 -13.89
C PRO A 61 11.22 3.04 -15.18
N GLU A 62 12.38 2.39 -15.15
CA GLU A 62 12.95 1.65 -16.27
C GLU A 62 12.16 0.38 -16.65
N LEU A 63 11.31 -0.12 -15.75
CA LEU A 63 10.45 -1.29 -15.99
C LEU A 63 9.06 -0.93 -16.50
N VAL A 64 8.84 0.34 -16.87
CA VAL A 64 7.55 0.78 -17.42
C VAL A 64 7.19 -0.04 -18.67
N VAL A 65 5.97 -0.57 -18.69
CA VAL A 65 5.38 -1.21 -19.86
C VAL A 65 4.56 -0.17 -20.60
N ARG A 66 4.78 -0.05 -21.91
CA ARG A 66 4.05 0.88 -22.78
C ARG A 66 3.12 0.11 -23.69
N GLU A 67 1.84 0.41 -23.63
CA GLU A 67 0.80 -0.23 -24.43
C GLU A 67 0.05 0.84 -25.22
N ALA A 68 -0.01 0.69 -26.54
CA ALA A 68 -0.85 1.54 -27.37
C ALA A 68 -2.32 1.13 -27.21
N GLY A 69 -3.21 2.11 -27.12
CA GLY A 69 -4.65 1.89 -27.01
C GLY A 69 -5.44 2.95 -27.76
N VAL A 70 -6.75 2.71 -27.86
CA VAL A 70 -7.72 3.69 -28.38
C VAL A 70 -8.86 3.79 -27.38
N LEU A 71 -9.15 4.99 -26.91
CA LEU A 71 -10.27 5.29 -26.01
C LEU A 71 -11.08 6.43 -26.65
N ASP A 72 -12.39 6.23 -26.81
CA ASP A 72 -13.29 7.19 -27.48
C ASP A 72 -12.79 7.65 -28.86
N GLY A 73 -12.19 6.72 -29.62
CA GLY A 73 -11.64 7.01 -30.95
C GLY A 73 -10.33 7.80 -30.96
N ARG A 74 -9.76 8.13 -29.78
CA ARG A 74 -8.48 8.83 -29.64
C ARG A 74 -7.36 7.85 -29.29
N PRO A 75 -6.21 7.88 -30.01
CA PRO A 75 -5.06 7.08 -29.65
C PRO A 75 -4.43 7.57 -28.35
N TYR A 76 -3.99 6.64 -27.52
CA TYR A 76 -3.25 6.92 -26.30
C TYR A 76 -2.15 5.87 -26.07
N VAL A 77 -1.15 6.24 -25.28
CA VAL A 77 -0.17 5.31 -24.73
C VAL A 77 -0.44 5.14 -23.23
N ARG A 78 -0.72 3.90 -22.82
CA ARG A 78 -0.76 3.52 -21.42
C ARG A 78 0.65 3.23 -20.93
N HIS A 79 1.06 3.89 -19.87
CA HIS A 79 2.28 3.57 -19.14
C HIS A 79 1.89 2.82 -17.88
N ARG A 80 2.21 1.53 -17.81
CA ARG A 80 2.00 0.69 -16.62
C ARG A 80 3.31 0.54 -15.86
N PHE A 81 3.28 0.77 -14.57
CA PHE A 81 4.44 0.70 -13.68
C PHE A 81 4.26 -0.48 -12.72
N PRO A 82 4.94 -1.63 -12.98
CA PRO A 82 5.01 -2.72 -12.02
C PRO A 82 5.58 -2.19 -10.69
N SER A 83 4.83 -2.38 -9.61
CA SER A 83 5.08 -1.71 -8.33
C SER A 83 4.97 -2.69 -7.17
N LEU A 84 5.63 -2.34 -6.07
CA LEU A 84 5.21 -2.76 -4.74
C LEU A 84 4.30 -1.67 -4.18
N VAL A 85 3.20 -2.04 -3.53
CA VAL A 85 2.39 -1.11 -2.76
C VAL A 85 2.53 -1.42 -1.28
N PHE A 86 2.72 -0.38 -0.48
CA PHE A 86 2.82 -0.43 0.96
C PHE A 86 1.64 0.31 1.56
N TYR A 87 0.89 -0.36 2.45
CA TYR A 87 -0.19 0.25 3.22
C TYR A 87 0.32 0.49 4.65
N PHE A 88 0.60 1.75 4.97
CA PHE A 88 1.01 2.19 6.29
C PHE A 88 -0.24 2.50 7.11
N SER A 89 -0.51 1.71 8.15
CA SER A 89 -1.68 1.95 8.98
C SER A 89 -1.59 3.32 9.68
N LEU A 90 -2.72 4.02 9.72
CA LEU A 90 -2.88 5.28 10.45
C LEU A 90 -3.14 5.08 11.94
N PHE A 91 -3.45 3.85 12.36
CA PHE A 91 -3.86 3.55 13.73
C PHE A 91 -2.81 2.77 14.52
N ALA A 92 -1.93 2.04 13.84
CA ALA A 92 -0.80 1.34 14.44
C ALA A 92 0.48 1.49 13.58
N PRO A 93 1.69 1.40 14.18
CA PRO A 93 2.96 1.48 13.46
C PRO A 93 3.29 0.17 12.72
N VAL A 94 2.37 -0.26 11.86
CA VAL A 94 2.46 -1.49 11.07
C VAL A 94 2.18 -1.23 9.60
N VAL A 95 2.87 -1.98 8.75
CA VAL A 95 2.76 -1.88 7.30
C VAL A 95 2.53 -3.25 6.69
N ALA A 96 1.60 -3.34 5.75
CA ALA A 96 1.47 -4.47 4.83
C ALA A 96 1.98 -4.06 3.46
N PHE A 97 2.54 -4.98 2.70
CA PHE A 97 2.92 -4.70 1.31
C PHE A 97 2.76 -5.90 0.41
N GLY A 98 2.66 -5.63 -0.88
CA GLY A 98 2.52 -6.66 -1.90
C GLY A 98 2.80 -6.15 -3.30
N ARG A 99 2.60 -7.01 -4.28
CA ARG A 99 2.77 -6.66 -5.71
C ARG A 99 1.51 -6.03 -6.24
N THR A 100 1.67 -4.96 -6.99
CA THR A 100 0.59 -4.33 -7.73
C THR A 100 1.15 -3.61 -8.96
N GLU A 101 0.34 -2.78 -9.57
CA GLU A 101 0.76 -1.82 -10.57
C GLU A 101 -0.04 -0.53 -10.42
N TRP A 102 0.51 0.56 -10.95
CA TRP A 102 -0.28 1.74 -11.24
C TRP A 102 -0.02 2.13 -12.69
N ASP A 103 -0.97 2.80 -13.30
CA ASP A 103 -0.89 3.21 -14.69
C ASP A 103 -1.34 4.65 -14.90
N LYS A 104 -0.82 5.25 -15.98
CA LYS A 104 -1.33 6.52 -16.50
C LYS A 104 -1.49 6.46 -18.00
N GLN A 105 -2.56 7.07 -18.48
CA GLN A 105 -2.83 7.23 -19.90
C GLN A 105 -2.37 8.61 -20.39
N ILE A 106 -1.62 8.63 -21.48
CA ILE A 106 -1.12 9.83 -22.14
C ILE A 106 -1.66 9.83 -23.57
N TYR A 107 -2.40 10.86 -23.97
CA TYR A 107 -2.86 10.99 -25.35
C TYR A 107 -1.74 11.53 -26.25
N ASP A 108 -1.65 11.01 -27.47
CA ASP A 108 -0.62 11.40 -28.44
C ASP A 108 -0.76 12.85 -28.94
N ASP A 109 -1.97 13.41 -28.83
CA ASP A 109 -2.31 14.76 -29.28
C ASP A 109 -1.89 15.86 -28.30
N GLY A 110 -1.19 15.52 -27.21
CA GLY A 110 -0.79 16.48 -26.17
C GLY A 110 -1.97 17.01 -25.34
N GLY A 111 -3.15 16.39 -25.46
CA GLY A 111 -4.29 16.65 -24.61
C GLY A 111 -4.01 16.33 -23.13
N PRO A 112 -4.90 16.79 -22.22
CA PRO A 112 -4.75 16.52 -20.79
C PRO A 112 -4.68 15.01 -20.52
N TYR A 113 -3.89 14.59 -19.52
CA TYR A 113 -3.79 13.19 -19.09
C TYR A 113 -5.18 12.54 -18.98
N GLY A 114 -5.36 11.33 -19.52
CA GLY A 114 -6.67 10.67 -19.61
C GLY A 114 -7.16 10.17 -18.27
N CYS A 115 -6.44 9.23 -17.67
CA CYS A 115 -6.76 8.69 -16.36
C CYS A 115 -5.52 8.11 -15.68
N TRP A 116 -5.56 8.06 -14.35
CA TRP A 116 -4.55 7.37 -13.53
C TRP A 116 -5.26 6.18 -12.89
N GLY A 117 -4.67 4.99 -13.01
CA GLY A 117 -5.13 3.76 -12.37
C GLY A 117 -4.16 3.36 -11.27
N PHE A 118 -4.69 2.99 -10.11
CA PHE A 118 -3.89 2.54 -8.97
C PHE A 118 -4.41 1.18 -8.53
N GLY A 119 -3.58 0.15 -8.68
CA GLY A 119 -3.93 -1.17 -8.19
C GLY A 119 -3.85 -1.21 -6.67
N GLY A 120 -4.89 -1.74 -6.04
CA GLY A 120 -4.90 -1.94 -4.59
C GLY A 120 -3.94 -3.05 -4.12
N LEU A 121 -3.94 -3.24 -2.81
CA LEU A 121 -3.40 -4.42 -2.13
C LEU A 121 -4.55 -5.22 -1.55
N ASP A 122 -4.60 -6.51 -1.88
CA ASP A 122 -5.47 -7.50 -1.26
C ASP A 122 -4.64 -8.58 -0.56
N LEU A 123 -5.25 -9.32 0.35
CA LEU A 123 -4.62 -10.33 1.19
C LEU A 123 -3.83 -11.39 0.38
N PRO A 124 -4.33 -11.93 -0.76
CA PRO A 124 -3.57 -12.88 -1.58
C PRO A 124 -2.32 -12.29 -2.25
N GLN A 125 -2.23 -10.96 -2.34
CA GLN A 125 -1.11 -10.25 -2.97
C GLN A 125 -0.03 -9.85 -1.96
N CYS A 126 -0.31 -9.99 -0.66
CA CYS A 126 0.60 -9.63 0.41
C CYS A 126 1.86 -10.51 0.39
N LEU A 127 3.01 -9.87 0.60
CA LEU A 127 4.32 -10.51 0.59
C LEU A 127 5.03 -10.36 1.93
N LYS A 128 6.03 -11.20 2.14
CA LYS A 128 7.10 -10.97 3.10
C LYS A 128 8.28 -10.32 2.39
N LEU A 129 9.14 -9.64 3.16
CA LEU A 129 10.40 -9.08 2.63
C LEU A 129 11.32 -10.15 2.03
N GLU A 130 11.25 -11.38 2.55
CA GLU A 130 12.00 -12.53 2.03
C GLU A 130 11.56 -12.98 0.63
N ASP A 131 10.34 -12.65 0.20
CA ASP A 131 9.80 -12.97 -1.12
C ASP A 131 10.32 -12.01 -2.22
N LEU A 132 11.04 -10.97 -1.83
CA LEU A 132 11.73 -10.08 -2.75
C LEU A 132 13.08 -10.69 -3.16
N GLU A 133 13.36 -10.60 -4.46
CA GLU A 133 14.64 -11.01 -5.02
C GLU A 133 15.82 -10.34 -4.28
N PRO A 134 16.84 -11.11 -3.86
CA PRO A 134 18.02 -10.53 -3.24
C PRO A 134 18.67 -9.49 -4.16
N GLY A 135 18.97 -8.31 -3.61
CA GLY A 135 19.67 -7.27 -4.36
C GLY A 135 19.37 -5.86 -3.86
N PRO A 136 19.85 -4.85 -4.61
CA PRO A 136 19.77 -3.44 -4.21
C PRO A 136 18.34 -2.97 -3.92
N PHE A 137 17.36 -3.48 -4.67
CA PHE A 137 15.95 -3.11 -4.48
C PHE A 137 15.41 -3.58 -3.14
N ARG A 138 15.57 -4.87 -2.82
CA ARG A 138 15.19 -5.42 -1.51
C ARG A 138 15.90 -4.69 -0.37
N SER A 139 17.21 -4.46 -0.48
CA SER A 139 17.97 -3.75 0.57
C SER A 139 17.52 -2.30 0.75
N ALA A 140 17.07 -1.63 -0.31
CA ALA A 140 16.49 -0.29 -0.21
C ALA A 140 15.17 -0.30 0.56
N ILE A 141 14.29 -1.27 0.27
CA ILE A 141 13.02 -1.46 1.00
C ILE A 141 13.28 -1.79 2.48
N GLU A 142 14.12 -2.79 2.77
CA GLU A 142 14.45 -3.19 4.14
C GLU A 142 15.00 -2.02 4.96
N HIS A 143 15.90 -1.23 4.38
CA HIS A 143 16.42 -0.03 5.01
C HIS A 143 15.36 1.03 5.25
N ALA A 144 14.50 1.29 4.27
CA ALA A 144 13.45 2.30 4.37
C ALA A 144 12.41 1.94 5.44
N ILE A 145 12.03 0.66 5.56
CA ILE A 145 11.16 0.17 6.64
C ILE A 145 11.86 0.34 8.00
N GLY A 146 13.15 0.01 8.08
CA GLY A 146 13.92 0.22 9.32
C GLY A 146 13.95 1.67 9.79
N LEU A 147 13.97 2.64 8.86
CA LEU A 147 13.97 4.07 9.18
C LEU A 147 12.58 4.64 9.49
N SER A 148 11.51 4.07 8.95
CA SER A 148 10.15 4.58 9.16
C SER A 148 9.64 4.32 10.57
N GLY A 149 10.24 3.35 11.29
CA GLY A 149 9.78 2.92 12.61
C GLY A 149 8.54 2.02 12.56
N TYR A 150 8.10 1.63 11.36
CA TYR A 150 6.99 0.71 11.16
C TYR A 150 7.48 -0.73 11.12
N ARG A 151 6.64 -1.63 11.65
CA ARG A 151 6.86 -3.07 11.53
C ARG A 151 6.12 -3.63 10.32
N CYS A 152 6.84 -4.30 9.44
CA CYS A 152 6.23 -5.05 8.34
C CYS A 152 5.52 -6.30 8.87
N LEU A 153 4.23 -6.44 8.57
CA LEU A 153 3.46 -7.64 8.88
C LEU A 153 3.73 -8.72 7.84
N THR A 154 3.78 -9.97 8.30
CA THR A 154 3.83 -11.13 7.41
C THR A 154 2.43 -11.50 6.90
N PRO A 155 2.31 -12.13 5.72
CA PRO A 155 1.03 -12.67 5.26
C PRO A 155 0.36 -13.58 6.29
N GLN A 156 1.14 -14.41 7.01
CA GLN A 156 0.60 -15.27 8.07
C GLN A 156 -0.07 -14.48 9.20
N GLU A 157 0.50 -13.34 9.61
CA GLU A 157 -0.14 -12.44 10.59
C GLU A 157 -1.40 -11.80 10.02
N LEU A 158 -1.33 -11.33 8.76
CA LEU A 158 -2.45 -10.70 8.07
C LEU A 158 -3.64 -11.64 7.85
N HIS A 159 -3.36 -12.94 7.68
CA HIS A 159 -4.35 -14.01 7.55
C HIS A 159 -4.93 -14.49 8.89
N GLN A 160 -4.49 -13.97 10.03
CA GLN A 160 -5.11 -14.32 11.31
C GLN A 160 -6.58 -13.92 11.30
N PRO A 161 -7.47 -14.74 11.89
CA PRO A 161 -8.87 -14.37 12.03
C PRO A 161 -8.96 -13.08 12.84
N MET A 162 -9.90 -12.21 12.47
CA MET A 162 -10.23 -11.08 13.32
C MET A 162 -10.81 -11.57 14.65
N PRO A 163 -10.68 -10.76 15.72
CA PRO A 163 -11.35 -11.06 16.98
C PRO A 163 -12.86 -11.21 16.78
N SER A 164 -13.49 -12.13 17.51
CA SER A 164 -14.92 -12.46 17.34
C SER A 164 -15.89 -11.32 17.67
N TRP A 165 -15.42 -10.28 18.36
CA TRP A 165 -16.18 -9.08 18.67
C TRP A 165 -16.12 -8.03 17.56
N PHE A 166 -15.28 -8.23 16.54
CA PHE A 166 -15.13 -7.34 15.40
C PHE A 166 -15.99 -7.84 14.24
N GLU A 167 -16.95 -7.03 13.79
CA GLU A 167 -17.80 -7.35 12.64
C GLU A 167 -17.29 -6.61 11.38
N PRO A 168 -16.77 -7.32 10.36
CA PRO A 168 -16.37 -6.69 9.11
C PRO A 168 -17.55 -6.03 8.40
N LEU A 169 -17.34 -4.82 7.88
CA LEU A 169 -18.26 -4.21 6.93
C LEU A 169 -18.26 -5.02 5.63
N GLN A 170 -19.47 -5.36 5.15
CA GLN A 170 -19.71 -6.20 3.97
C GLN A 170 -19.24 -5.57 2.63
N ARG A 171 -18.69 -4.35 2.66
CA ARG A 171 -18.34 -3.51 1.49
C ARG A 171 -16.84 -3.42 1.20
N SER A 172 -16.10 -4.49 1.41
CA SER A 172 -14.67 -4.49 1.06
C SER A 172 -14.50 -4.84 -0.44
N GLU A 173 -13.52 -4.27 -1.13
CA GLU A 173 -13.22 -4.50 -2.56
C GLU A 173 -12.39 -5.79 -2.79
N GLY A 174 -12.83 -6.92 -2.25
CA GLY A 174 -12.08 -8.18 -2.24
C GLY A 174 -12.91 -9.43 -2.54
N LEU A 175 -12.26 -10.59 -2.43
CA LEU A 175 -12.92 -11.89 -2.36
C LEU A 175 -12.85 -12.35 -0.90
N GLU A 176 -13.75 -13.25 -0.47
CA GLU A 176 -13.61 -13.91 0.83
C GLU A 176 -12.17 -14.42 1.05
N PRO A 177 -11.58 -14.27 2.25
CA PRO A 177 -12.25 -13.99 3.52
C PRO A 177 -12.11 -12.54 4.05
N TRP A 178 -13.23 -11.89 4.35
CA TRP A 178 -13.35 -10.54 4.95
C TRP A 178 -13.05 -10.49 6.45
N ASP A 179 -12.93 -11.64 7.10
CA ASP A 179 -12.80 -11.84 8.53
C ASP A 179 -11.31 -12.01 8.95
N ARG A 180 -10.42 -11.18 8.38
CA ARG A 180 -8.97 -11.28 8.56
C ARG A 180 -8.35 -10.01 9.10
N LEU A 181 -7.30 -10.13 9.93
CA LEU A 181 -6.59 -9.00 10.56
C LEU A 181 -6.17 -7.91 9.58
N PHE A 182 -5.86 -8.28 8.33
CA PHE A 182 -5.64 -7.33 7.25
C PHE A 182 -6.76 -6.30 7.08
N HIS A 183 -8.01 -6.75 7.09
CA HIS A 183 -9.17 -5.87 6.94
C HIS A 183 -9.27 -4.93 8.14
N LEU A 184 -8.98 -5.44 9.34
CA LEU A 184 -8.87 -4.62 10.56
C LEU A 184 -7.91 -3.44 10.44
N LEU A 185 -6.78 -3.65 9.77
CA LEU A 185 -5.70 -2.68 9.76
C LEU A 185 -5.73 -1.76 8.53
N PHE A 186 -6.29 -2.24 7.42
CA PHE A 186 -6.08 -1.61 6.11
C PHE A 186 -7.33 -1.56 5.24
N GLN A 187 -8.50 -2.05 5.68
CA GLN A 187 -9.72 -1.95 4.89
C GLN A 187 -10.92 -1.69 5.78
N PHE A 188 -11.16 -0.41 6.09
CA PHE A 188 -12.44 0.07 6.61
C PHE A 188 -12.83 1.37 5.96
N ASN A 189 -14.12 1.48 5.63
CA ASN A 189 -14.84 2.73 5.60
C ASN A 189 -16.33 2.47 5.75
N ASP A 190 -16.98 3.45 6.39
CA ASP A 190 -18.43 3.63 6.57
C ASP A 190 -19.28 3.34 5.31
#